data_AF-A0A0H2RI32-F1
#
_entry.id   AF-A0A0H2RI32-F1
#
_cell.length_a   1.000
_cell.length_b   1.000
_cell.length_c   1.000
_cell.angle_alpha   90.00
_cell.angle_beta   90.00
_cell.angle_gamma   90.00
#
_symmetry.space_group_name_H-M   'P 1'
#
loop_
_entity.id
_entity.type
_entity.pdbx_description
1 polymer ?
#
loop_
_entity_poly.entity_id
_entity_poly.type
_entity_poly.pdbx_seq_one_letter_code
_entity_poly.pdbx_strand_id
1 'polypeptide(L)'
;MLSRSIPRNAHPLRRLSEGVQQRRLKHEIGAFRRKKDGEADVKRQKATPAFKPMAASQVNVPPEVQVQTSLPAFSALSKGNLSSKQSGSVKEILSSEFSPAGAYGLPRNILVDFRLLSRPCSVVREATVDLVQRLEEKAKEPSSDSRFVLTGASGCGKSYVLLQTVTQLAAQGWIVLYIPRAHKLVDSSTSYVYDPRTQTYLQPVVSHQILRRFQIANAKALKEITLQRDITFDKRKPIAAGTNLSDVIDVGLREQNLSPTILSGILEQLESQDLFPVLLAVDGFQSLYCRSSYRNQHFQRIQSFHLSVPRLLLEYASGKRSFKLGAFVGAPTMNDTQFPLPDELRKTIQVESRPLKAYSKLVPEFLEYSDGLQSVPIPEKLTVTEAAAMFEIWGKDGALHSRANDELFLSKYSEASGNARNFVHGGLLASLV
;
A
#
# COMPACT_ATOMS: atom_id res chain seq x y z
N MET A 1 15.15 -36.55 62.16
CA MET A 1 13.76 -37.08 62.15
C MET A 1 13.21 -37.00 60.74
N LEU A 2 12.33 -37.94 60.37
CA LEU A 2 11.50 -37.95 59.15
C LEU A 2 12.22 -37.88 57.78
N SER A 3 12.72 -39.03 57.34
CA SER A 3 12.70 -39.42 55.92
C SER A 3 11.39 -40.16 55.61
N ARG A 4 10.88 -40.08 54.38
CA ARG A 4 9.88 -41.02 53.84
C ARG A 4 10.15 -41.35 52.39
N SER A 5 10.12 -42.64 52.10
CA SER A 5 10.44 -43.29 50.83
C SER A 5 9.21 -43.94 50.19
N ILE A 6 9.34 -44.29 48.90
CA ILE A 6 8.36 -45.00 48.07
C ILE A 6 8.28 -46.49 48.51
N PRO A 7 7.16 -47.20 48.26
CA PRO A 7 7.28 -48.37 47.38
C PRO A 7 6.12 -48.57 46.38
N ARG A 8 6.41 -49.37 45.34
CA ARG A 8 5.45 -49.95 44.35
C ARG A 8 4.96 -51.33 44.82
N ASN A 9 3.88 -51.82 44.21
CA ASN A 9 3.54 -53.23 43.83
C ASN A 9 2.00 -53.46 43.93
N ALA A 10 1.32 -54.45 43.34
CA ALA A 10 1.44 -55.30 42.13
C ALA A 10 0.24 -56.31 42.18
N HIS A 11 -0.16 -56.92 41.05
CA HIS A 11 -1.37 -57.79 40.93
C HIS A 11 -1.27 -59.19 41.59
N PRO A 12 -2.41 -59.93 41.72
CA PRO A 12 -2.78 -61.04 40.79
C PRO A 12 -4.29 -61.04 40.41
N LEU A 13 -4.79 -61.38 39.20
CA LEU A 13 -4.77 -62.58 38.32
C LEU A 13 -5.95 -63.59 38.48
N ARG A 14 -6.85 -63.59 37.47
CA ARG A 14 -7.54 -64.71 36.74
C ARG A 14 -8.36 -65.82 37.43
N ARG A 15 -9.53 -66.13 36.80
CA ARG A 15 -10.23 -67.43 36.49
C ARG A 15 -11.76 -67.16 36.37
N LEU A 16 -12.67 -67.86 35.65
CA LEU A 16 -12.77 -68.81 34.50
C LEU A 16 -14.21 -68.59 33.92
N SER A 17 -14.47 -68.33 32.63
CA SER A 17 -14.77 -69.25 31.50
C SER A 17 -15.94 -70.26 31.67
N GLU A 18 -16.81 -70.34 30.64
CA GLU A 18 -17.88 -71.35 30.35
C GLU A 18 -19.17 -71.26 31.22
N GLY A 19 -20.41 -71.51 30.74
CA GLY A 19 -20.89 -71.70 29.36
C GLY A 19 -22.41 -72.04 29.25
N VAL A 20 -22.99 -71.81 28.05
CA VAL A 20 -23.95 -72.70 27.32
C VAL A 20 -25.50 -72.63 27.55
N GLN A 21 -26.23 -72.68 26.41
CA GLN A 21 -27.68 -72.97 26.16
C GLN A 21 -28.77 -72.02 26.72
N GLN A 22 -29.44 -71.24 25.87
CA GLN A 22 -30.57 -71.60 24.97
C GLN A 22 -31.88 -72.02 25.65
N ARG A 23 -32.95 -71.23 25.47
CA ARG A 23 -34.30 -71.73 25.20
C ARG A 23 -35.10 -70.74 24.34
N ARG A 24 -35.86 -71.29 23.39
CA ARG A 24 -36.68 -70.57 22.40
C ARG A 24 -38.08 -70.29 22.96
N LEU A 25 -38.68 -69.18 22.56
CA LEU A 25 -40.10 -69.15 22.21
C LEU A 25 -40.25 -68.47 20.83
N LYS A 26 -41.04 -69.08 19.96
CA LYS A 26 -41.45 -68.56 18.65
C LYS A 26 -42.96 -68.32 18.70
N HIS A 27 -43.41 -67.20 18.14
CA HIS A 27 -44.59 -67.10 17.28
C HIS A 27 -44.30 -65.93 16.32
N GLU A 28 -44.10 -66.22 15.04
CA GLU A 28 -45.13 -66.16 13.99
C GLU A 28 -45.51 -64.71 13.65
N ILE A 29 -44.76 -64.07 12.74
CA ILE A 29 -44.93 -64.11 11.27
C ILE A 29 -46.17 -63.33 10.81
N GLY A 30 -45.94 -62.05 10.53
CA GLY A 30 -46.70 -61.26 9.56
C GLY A 30 -45.73 -60.72 8.51
N ALA A 31 -45.46 -61.49 7.46
CA ALA A 31 -44.45 -61.14 6.46
C ALA A 31 -45.04 -60.25 5.36
N PHE A 32 -44.56 -59.01 5.24
CA PHE A 32 -44.67 -58.25 3.99
C PHE A 32 -43.30 -57.73 3.55
N ARG A 33 -43.05 -57.81 2.24
CA ARG A 33 -41.71 -57.75 1.64
C ARG A 33 -41.11 -56.33 1.67
N ARG A 34 -39.79 -56.26 1.91
CA ARG A 34 -38.95 -55.08 1.63
C ARG A 34 -39.12 -54.61 0.18
N LYS A 35 -39.14 -53.29 -0.02
CA LYS A 35 -38.49 -52.65 -1.18
C LYS A 35 -37.37 -51.74 -0.68
N LYS A 36 -36.34 -51.60 -1.50
CA LYS A 36 -35.01 -51.12 -1.15
C LYS A 36 -34.86 -49.60 -1.21
N ASP A 37 -33.99 -49.12 -0.33
CA ASP A 37 -32.95 -48.10 -0.51
C ASP A 37 -33.35 -46.74 -1.14
N GLY A 38 -33.29 -45.71 -0.29
CA GLY A 38 -33.40 -44.30 -0.62
C GLY A 38 -32.88 -43.49 0.56
N GLU A 39 -31.57 -43.30 0.63
CA GLU A 39 -30.88 -42.68 1.76
C GLU A 39 -31.24 -41.19 1.84
N ALA A 40 -32.06 -40.83 2.82
CA ALA A 40 -32.63 -39.49 2.94
C ALA A 40 -31.63 -38.53 3.62
N ASP A 41 -31.03 -37.65 2.83
CA ASP A 41 -30.17 -36.56 3.30
C ASP A 41 -30.86 -35.75 4.41
N VAL A 42 -30.28 -35.79 5.61
CA VAL A 42 -30.74 -34.97 6.75
C VAL A 42 -30.35 -33.51 6.50
N LYS A 43 -31.21 -32.81 5.75
CA LYS A 43 -31.10 -31.36 5.51
C LYS A 43 -31.19 -30.62 6.85
N ARG A 44 -30.03 -30.33 7.44
CA ARG A 44 -29.88 -29.34 8.51
C ARG A 44 -30.47 -28.02 8.01
N GLN A 45 -31.65 -27.67 8.50
CA GLN A 45 -32.29 -26.39 8.20
C GLN A 45 -31.40 -25.28 8.75
N LYS A 46 -30.61 -24.65 7.86
CA LYS A 46 -29.88 -23.43 8.22
C LYS A 46 -30.91 -22.36 8.53
N ALA A 47 -31.00 -21.97 9.80
CA ALA A 47 -31.84 -20.85 10.23
C ALA A 47 -31.54 -19.64 9.33
N THR A 48 -32.53 -19.19 8.57
CA THR A 48 -32.38 -18.01 7.71
C THR A 48 -32.22 -16.78 8.59
N PRO A 49 -31.16 -15.98 8.42
CA PRO A 49 -31.06 -14.70 9.13
C PRO A 49 -32.27 -13.84 8.74
N ALA A 50 -32.83 -13.13 9.72
CA ALA A 50 -34.08 -12.36 9.56
C ALA A 50 -34.00 -11.29 8.45
N PHE A 51 -32.79 -10.85 8.11
CA PHE A 51 -32.50 -10.00 6.96
C PHE A 51 -31.57 -10.75 6.00
N LYS A 52 -32.11 -11.15 4.85
CA LYS A 52 -31.31 -11.36 3.64
C LYS A 52 -31.36 -10.05 2.83
N PRO A 53 -30.24 -9.53 2.32
CA PRO A 53 -30.32 -8.52 1.27
C PRO A 53 -31.12 -9.10 0.09
N MET A 54 -31.96 -8.28 -0.54
CA MET A 54 -32.69 -8.68 -1.75
C MET A 54 -31.70 -9.16 -2.82
N ALA A 55 -32.11 -10.16 -3.61
CA ALA A 55 -31.33 -10.56 -4.77
C ALA A 55 -31.23 -9.36 -5.73
N ALA A 56 -30.08 -9.14 -6.37
CA ALA A 56 -29.88 -7.98 -7.26
C ALA A 56 -30.91 -7.92 -8.40
N SER A 57 -31.43 -9.07 -8.84
CA SER A 57 -32.51 -9.20 -9.83
C SER A 57 -33.91 -8.80 -9.33
N GLN A 58 -34.10 -8.60 -8.02
CA GLN A 58 -35.36 -8.15 -7.41
C GLN A 58 -35.34 -6.66 -7.04
N VAL A 59 -34.19 -5.99 -7.15
CA VAL A 59 -34.09 -4.55 -6.93
C VAL A 59 -34.58 -3.84 -8.18
N ASN A 60 -35.86 -3.45 -8.17
CA ASN A 60 -36.48 -2.71 -9.26
C ASN A 60 -36.04 -1.24 -9.18
N VAL A 61 -34.80 -0.96 -9.62
CA VAL A 61 -34.23 0.39 -9.67
C VAL A 61 -35.00 1.21 -10.70
N PRO A 62 -35.60 2.38 -10.34
CA PRO A 62 -36.30 3.23 -11.29
C PRO A 62 -35.41 3.56 -12.50
N PRO A 63 -35.96 3.64 -13.73
CA PRO A 63 -35.15 3.91 -14.93
C PRO A 63 -34.41 5.26 -14.85
N GLU A 64 -34.95 6.24 -14.12
CA GLU A 64 -34.31 7.53 -13.84
C GLU A 64 -33.03 7.42 -13.00
N VAL A 65 -32.88 6.34 -12.22
CA VAL A 65 -31.68 6.04 -11.40
C VAL A 65 -30.70 5.16 -12.19
N GLN A 66 -31.08 4.65 -13.37
CA GLN A 66 -30.21 3.90 -14.28
C GLN A 66 -29.52 4.82 -15.31
N VAL A 67 -29.05 5.99 -14.89
CA VAL A 67 -28.10 6.74 -15.72
C VAL A 67 -26.81 5.93 -15.76
N GLN A 68 -26.59 5.20 -16.86
CA GLN A 68 -25.32 4.54 -17.13
C GLN A 68 -24.27 5.59 -17.48
N THR A 69 -23.78 6.30 -16.47
CA THR A 69 -22.69 7.27 -16.60
C THR A 69 -21.37 6.56 -16.80
N SER A 70 -21.20 5.92 -17.96
CA SER A 70 -19.91 5.42 -18.38
C SER A 70 -19.08 6.59 -18.90
N LEU A 71 -18.08 7.02 -18.13
CA LEU A 71 -17.06 7.95 -18.62
C LEU A 71 -16.47 7.45 -19.95
N PRO A 72 -16.19 8.33 -20.93
CA PRO A 72 -15.56 7.92 -22.19
C PRO A 72 -14.20 7.25 -21.94
N ALA A 73 -13.74 6.44 -22.88
CA ALA A 73 -12.41 5.83 -22.77
C ALA A 73 -11.34 6.92 -22.91
N PHE A 74 -10.73 7.31 -21.80
CA PHE A 74 -9.61 8.26 -21.81
C PHE A 74 -8.32 7.54 -22.19
N SER A 75 -7.42 8.22 -22.89
CA SER A 75 -6.09 7.67 -23.16
C SER A 75 -5.36 7.39 -21.83
N ALA A 76 -4.81 6.19 -21.69
CA ALA A 76 -3.94 5.86 -20.57
C ALA A 76 -2.67 6.75 -20.56
N LEU A 77 -2.02 6.82 -19.41
CA LEU A 77 -0.64 7.31 -19.29
C LEU A 77 0.28 6.40 -20.12
N SER A 78 0.84 6.92 -21.21
CA SER A 78 1.60 6.15 -22.21
C SER A 78 3.10 6.35 -22.06
N LYS A 79 3.90 5.49 -22.69
CA LYS A 79 5.37 5.49 -22.58
C LYS A 79 6.08 6.76 -23.10
N GLY A 80 5.37 7.66 -23.78
CA GLY A 80 5.95 8.90 -24.31
C GLY A 80 6.05 9.97 -23.23
N ASN A 81 7.11 10.78 -23.28
CA ASN A 81 7.36 11.86 -22.33
C ASN A 81 6.16 12.83 -22.28
N LEU A 82 5.79 13.26 -21.07
CA LEU A 82 4.71 14.22 -20.91
C LEU A 82 5.20 15.59 -21.37
N SER A 83 4.45 16.18 -22.30
CA SER A 83 4.64 17.58 -22.70
C SER A 83 3.69 18.48 -21.91
N SER A 84 4.08 19.74 -21.69
CA SER A 84 3.23 20.76 -21.09
C SER A 84 1.89 20.93 -21.83
N LYS A 85 1.83 20.60 -23.13
CA LYS A 85 0.58 20.55 -23.93
C LYS A 85 -0.45 19.52 -23.44
N GLN A 86 -0.07 18.60 -22.55
CA GLN A 86 -0.96 17.59 -21.95
C GLN A 86 -1.44 18.01 -20.54
N SER A 87 -1.02 19.15 -20.01
CA SER A 87 -1.58 19.69 -18.77
C SER A 87 -3.07 20.02 -18.95
N GLY A 88 -3.86 19.79 -17.91
CA GLY A 88 -5.34 19.86 -17.99
C GLY A 88 -5.99 18.70 -18.75
N SER A 89 -5.25 17.78 -19.38
CA SER A 89 -5.86 16.61 -20.04
C SER A 89 -6.23 15.51 -19.05
N VAL A 90 -7.36 14.85 -19.31
CA VAL A 90 -7.83 13.70 -18.52
C VAL A 90 -7.13 12.42 -19.01
N LYS A 91 -6.58 11.65 -18.06
CA LYS A 91 -5.92 10.36 -18.31
C LYS A 91 -6.43 9.29 -17.36
N GLU A 92 -6.53 8.07 -17.87
CA GLU A 92 -6.86 6.90 -17.05
C GLU A 92 -5.58 6.30 -16.43
N ILE A 93 -5.65 5.88 -15.16
CA ILE A 93 -4.49 5.37 -14.40
C ILE A 93 -4.44 3.83 -14.34
N LEU A 94 -5.59 3.13 -14.36
CA LEU A 94 -5.63 1.67 -14.19
C LEU A 94 -5.75 0.88 -15.50
N SER A 95 -5.87 1.52 -16.67
CA SER A 95 -6.01 0.82 -17.96
C SER A 95 -4.69 0.48 -18.67
N SER A 96 -3.54 0.88 -18.13
CA SER A 96 -2.25 0.39 -18.60
C SER A 96 -2.07 -1.09 -18.24
N GLU A 97 -1.53 -1.89 -19.16
CA GLU A 97 -1.32 -3.35 -19.02
C GLU A 97 -0.60 -3.74 -17.71
N PHE A 98 0.25 -2.84 -17.21
CA PHE A 98 0.76 -2.84 -15.84
C PHE A 98 0.41 -1.49 -15.22
N SER A 99 -0.39 -1.48 -14.16
CA SER A 99 -0.64 -0.28 -13.34
C SER A 99 -0.05 -0.49 -11.94
N PRO A 100 0.98 0.30 -11.53
CA PRO A 100 1.57 0.20 -10.19
C PRO A 100 0.56 0.38 -9.07
N ALA A 101 -0.53 1.11 -9.32
CA ALA A 101 -1.66 1.27 -8.40
C ALA A 101 -2.34 -0.07 -8.05
N GLY A 102 -2.47 -0.98 -9.02
CA GLY A 102 -3.02 -2.32 -8.79
C GLY A 102 -2.08 -3.23 -8.01
N ALA A 103 -0.77 -3.13 -8.28
CA ALA A 103 0.25 -3.91 -7.57
C ALA A 103 0.46 -3.42 -6.14
N TYR A 104 0.75 -2.12 -5.95
CA TYR A 104 1.08 -1.56 -4.65
C TYR A 104 -0.12 -1.22 -3.77
N GLY A 105 -1.29 -1.05 -4.38
CA GLY A 105 -2.48 -0.47 -3.78
C GLY A 105 -2.41 1.06 -3.75
N LEU A 106 -3.51 1.67 -3.30
CA LEU A 106 -3.69 3.12 -3.30
C LEU A 106 -3.77 3.73 -1.89
N PRO A 107 -3.49 5.03 -1.74
CA PRO A 107 -3.90 5.82 -0.58
C PRO A 107 -5.43 5.79 -0.42
N ARG A 108 -5.93 5.87 0.83
CA ARG A 108 -7.37 5.70 1.12
C ARG A 108 -8.27 6.69 0.37
N ASN A 109 -7.85 7.95 0.27
CA ASN A 109 -8.66 9.00 -0.35
C ASN A 109 -8.81 8.74 -1.85
N ILE A 110 -7.69 8.55 -2.56
CA ILE A 110 -7.67 8.19 -3.98
C ILE A 110 -8.48 6.92 -4.27
N LEU A 111 -8.42 5.93 -3.36
CA LEU A 111 -9.22 4.70 -3.46
C LEU A 111 -10.72 4.95 -3.33
N VAL A 112 -11.16 5.92 -2.53
CA VAL A 112 -12.57 6.34 -2.45
C VAL A 112 -12.95 7.10 -3.73
N ASP A 113 -12.12 8.03 -4.16
CA ASP A 113 -12.35 8.83 -5.37
C ASP A 113 -12.51 7.93 -6.63
N PHE A 114 -11.64 6.94 -6.82
CA PHE A 114 -11.73 5.94 -7.89
C PHE A 114 -12.83 4.88 -7.72
N ARG A 115 -13.52 4.86 -6.57
CA ARG A 115 -14.73 4.04 -6.37
C ARG A 115 -16.02 4.80 -6.60
N LEU A 116 -15.97 6.13 -6.50
CA LEU A 116 -17.07 7.01 -6.88
C LEU A 116 -17.12 7.14 -8.41
N LEU A 117 -15.96 7.34 -9.04
CA LEU A 117 -15.84 7.42 -10.50
C LEU A 117 -16.14 6.08 -11.19
N SER A 118 -16.93 6.10 -12.26
CA SER A 118 -17.17 4.92 -13.12
C SER A 118 -15.89 4.35 -13.75
N ARG A 119 -14.88 5.21 -13.96
CA ARG A 119 -13.54 4.84 -14.42
C ARG A 119 -12.45 5.58 -13.62
N PRO A 120 -11.32 4.91 -13.31
CA PRO A 120 -10.25 5.45 -12.47
C PRO A 120 -9.36 6.43 -13.25
N CYS A 121 -9.87 7.63 -13.49
CA CYS A 121 -9.19 8.71 -14.19
C CYS A 121 -8.69 9.84 -13.27
N SER A 122 -7.80 10.66 -13.81
CA SER A 122 -7.29 11.87 -13.15
C SER A 122 -6.91 12.92 -14.19
N VAL A 123 -6.87 14.19 -13.78
CA VAL A 123 -6.37 15.29 -14.60
C VAL A 123 -4.86 15.38 -14.44
N VAL A 124 -4.11 15.42 -15.55
CA VAL A 124 -2.65 15.67 -15.54
C VAL A 124 -2.42 17.13 -15.20
N ARG A 125 -1.68 17.39 -14.12
CA ARG A 125 -1.31 18.74 -13.69
C ARG A 125 0.02 19.18 -14.29
N GLU A 126 0.22 20.49 -14.43
CA GLU A 126 1.52 21.06 -14.83
C GLU A 126 2.67 20.57 -13.91
N ALA A 127 2.46 20.61 -12.60
CA ALA A 127 3.42 20.09 -11.61
C ALA A 127 3.73 18.58 -11.74
N THR A 128 2.85 17.79 -12.36
CA THR A 128 3.15 16.39 -12.69
C THR A 128 4.12 16.30 -13.87
N VAL A 129 3.93 17.14 -14.89
CA VAL A 129 4.81 17.22 -16.06
C VAL A 129 6.21 17.65 -15.63
N ASP A 130 6.31 18.73 -14.85
CA ASP A 130 7.57 19.25 -14.31
C ASP A 130 8.33 18.19 -13.49
N LEU A 131 7.62 17.46 -12.63
CA LEU A 131 8.23 16.45 -11.78
C LEU A 131 8.72 15.24 -12.60
N VAL A 132 7.97 14.81 -13.62
CA VAL A 132 8.44 13.74 -14.51
C VAL A 132 9.66 14.20 -15.31
N GLN A 133 9.67 15.40 -15.87
CA GLN A 133 10.81 15.92 -16.63
C GLN A 133 12.08 16.01 -15.77
N ARG A 134 11.99 16.53 -14.53
CA ARG A 134 13.12 16.57 -13.58
C ARG A 134 13.62 15.17 -13.19
N LEU A 135 12.76 14.16 -13.18
CA LEU A 135 13.12 12.77 -12.91
C LEU A 135 13.77 12.12 -14.14
N GLU A 136 13.28 12.39 -15.34
CA GLU A 136 13.86 11.94 -16.62
C GLU A 136 15.27 12.53 -16.84
N GLU A 137 15.46 13.83 -16.58
CA GLU A 137 16.76 14.51 -16.65
C GLU A 137 17.78 13.86 -15.71
N LYS A 138 17.39 13.60 -14.46
CA LYS A 138 18.22 12.97 -13.43
C LYS A 138 18.23 11.43 -13.47
N ALA A 139 17.66 10.79 -14.49
CA ALA A 139 17.52 9.34 -14.55
C ALA A 139 18.87 8.59 -14.53
N LYS A 140 19.93 9.25 -15.00
CA LYS A 140 21.30 8.72 -15.06
C LYS A 140 22.21 9.22 -13.94
N GLU A 141 21.66 10.01 -13.02
CA GLU A 141 22.38 10.54 -11.85
C GLU A 141 22.18 9.63 -10.63
N PRO A 142 23.10 9.66 -9.65
CA PRO A 142 22.92 8.94 -8.40
C PRO A 142 21.72 9.50 -7.63
N SER A 143 21.01 8.61 -6.93
CA SER A 143 19.82 8.99 -6.17
C SER A 143 20.10 9.86 -4.93
N SER A 144 21.36 10.25 -4.70
CA SER A 144 21.76 11.28 -3.73
C SER A 144 21.40 12.70 -4.20
N ASP A 145 21.25 12.90 -5.51
CA ASP A 145 21.16 14.24 -6.11
C ASP A 145 19.73 14.53 -6.59
N SER A 146 18.89 13.50 -6.63
CA SER A 146 17.49 13.46 -7.09
C SER A 146 16.52 13.05 -5.95
N ARG A 147 16.68 13.67 -4.77
CA ARG A 147 15.86 13.41 -3.58
C ARG A 147 14.79 14.49 -3.40
N PHE A 148 13.60 14.24 -3.94
CA PHE A 148 12.52 15.22 -3.98
C PHE A 148 11.46 14.97 -2.89
N VAL A 149 10.94 16.05 -2.30
CA VAL A 149 9.76 15.99 -1.41
C VAL A 149 8.70 16.97 -1.89
N LEU A 150 7.49 16.46 -2.09
CA LEU A 150 6.36 17.22 -2.62
C LEU A 150 5.75 18.11 -1.53
N THR A 151 5.64 19.42 -1.78
CA THR A 151 5.21 20.40 -0.75
C THR A 151 3.94 21.13 -1.17
N GLY A 152 3.36 21.91 -0.25
CA GLY A 152 2.09 22.63 -0.45
C GLY A 152 0.99 22.23 0.53
N ALA A 153 -0.11 23.00 0.52
CA ALA A 153 -1.25 22.87 1.42
C ALA A 153 -1.90 21.47 1.49
N SER A 154 -2.75 21.27 2.50
CA SER A 154 -3.63 20.10 2.54
C SER A 154 -4.64 20.14 1.39
N GLY A 155 -4.88 19.00 0.75
CA GLY A 155 -5.86 18.89 -0.34
C GLY A 155 -5.36 19.26 -1.75
N CYS A 156 -4.16 19.82 -1.94
CA CYS A 156 -3.67 20.24 -3.27
C CYS A 156 -3.29 19.09 -4.25
N GLY A 157 -3.48 17.82 -3.86
CA GLY A 157 -3.28 16.67 -4.76
C GLY A 157 -1.88 16.05 -4.76
N LYS A 158 -1.05 16.27 -3.73
CA LYS A 158 0.32 15.70 -3.63
C LYS A 158 0.40 14.19 -3.90
N SER A 159 -0.50 13.41 -3.29
CA SER A 159 -0.62 11.97 -3.51
C SER A 159 -1.04 11.59 -4.94
N TYR A 160 -1.82 12.44 -5.62
CA TYR A 160 -2.21 12.24 -7.03
C TYR A 160 -1.03 12.48 -7.96
N VAL A 161 -0.26 13.56 -7.74
CA VAL A 161 0.96 13.85 -8.51
C VAL A 161 1.95 12.69 -8.37
N LEU A 162 2.23 12.23 -7.14
CA LEU A 162 3.10 11.08 -6.90
C LEU A 162 2.61 9.79 -7.59
N LEU A 163 1.30 9.55 -7.61
CA LEU A 163 0.72 8.37 -8.26
C LEU A 163 0.84 8.45 -9.79
N GLN A 164 0.62 9.63 -10.37
CA GLN A 164 0.78 9.87 -11.80
C GLN A 164 2.24 9.67 -12.23
N THR A 165 3.22 10.21 -11.49
CA THR A 165 4.64 10.03 -11.82
C THR A 165 5.10 8.59 -11.66
N VAL A 166 4.68 7.90 -10.59
CA VAL A 166 4.88 6.45 -10.42
C VAL A 166 4.34 5.64 -11.59
N THR A 167 3.15 5.98 -12.09
CA THR A 167 2.52 5.25 -13.21
C THR A 167 3.26 5.52 -14.53
N GLN A 168 3.69 6.77 -14.76
CA GLN A 168 4.43 7.16 -15.95
C GLN A 168 5.83 6.55 -16.03
N LEU A 169 6.61 6.62 -14.95
CA LEU A 169 7.96 6.06 -14.91
C LEU A 169 7.93 4.52 -15.01
N ALA A 170 6.92 3.86 -14.45
CA ALA A 170 6.69 2.43 -14.68
C ALA A 170 6.37 2.11 -16.15
N ALA A 171 5.61 2.95 -16.86
CA ALA A 171 5.34 2.77 -18.29
C ALA A 171 6.61 2.92 -19.14
N GLN A 172 7.51 3.83 -18.75
CA GLN A 172 8.84 4.02 -19.35
C GLN A 172 9.84 2.89 -19.07
N GLY A 173 9.53 1.97 -18.15
CA GLY A 173 10.39 0.82 -17.82
C GLY A 173 11.33 1.04 -16.62
N TRP A 174 11.09 2.04 -15.79
CA TRP A 174 11.79 2.19 -14.51
C TRP A 174 11.40 1.08 -13.54
N ILE A 175 12.31 0.71 -12.64
CA ILE A 175 11.98 -0.14 -11.49
C ILE A 175 11.37 0.73 -10.41
N VAL A 176 10.06 0.57 -10.17
CA VAL A 176 9.35 1.41 -9.19
C VAL A 176 9.07 0.61 -7.93
N LEU A 177 9.47 1.16 -6.77
CA LEU A 177 9.03 0.73 -5.44
C LEU A 177 8.15 1.83 -4.83
N TYR A 178 6.84 1.61 -4.82
CA TYR A 178 5.87 2.58 -4.30
C TYR A 178 5.23 2.14 -2.97
N ILE A 179 5.26 3.02 -1.99
CA ILE A 179 4.66 2.82 -0.66
C ILE A 179 3.49 3.81 -0.49
N PRO A 180 2.24 3.43 -0.75
CA PRO A 180 1.09 4.35 -0.73
C PRO A 180 0.65 4.79 0.68
N ARG A 181 1.16 4.15 1.74
CA ARG A 181 0.70 4.34 3.13
C ARG A 181 1.83 4.09 4.13
N ALA A 182 2.79 5.00 4.22
CA ALA A 182 3.94 4.88 5.14
C ALA A 182 3.54 4.69 6.62
N HIS A 183 2.41 5.25 7.07
CA HIS A 183 1.91 5.07 8.46
C HIS A 183 1.72 3.60 8.85
N LYS A 184 1.42 2.71 7.88
CA LYS A 184 1.29 1.26 8.12
C LYS A 184 2.60 0.55 8.45
N LEU A 185 3.74 1.21 8.26
CA LEU A 185 5.04 0.70 8.69
C LEU A 185 5.28 0.99 10.19
N VAL A 186 4.46 1.84 10.81
CA VAL A 186 4.72 2.51 12.10
C VAL A 186 3.58 2.31 13.12
N ASP A 187 2.39 1.95 12.66
CA ASP A 187 1.15 1.86 13.46
C ASP A 187 0.99 0.61 14.34
N SER A 188 2.04 -0.21 14.50
CA SER A 188 2.03 -1.45 15.29
C SER A 188 1.00 -2.51 14.84
N SER A 189 0.50 -2.44 13.60
CA SER A 189 -0.51 -3.39 13.10
C SER A 189 0.03 -4.77 12.66
N THR A 190 1.36 -4.95 12.62
CA THR A 190 2.01 -6.21 12.18
C THR A 190 3.00 -6.75 13.21
N SER A 191 3.34 -8.04 13.12
CA SER A 191 4.38 -8.64 13.95
C SER A 191 5.78 -8.07 13.64
N TYR A 192 6.62 -8.06 14.66
CA TYR A 192 7.98 -7.54 14.62
C TYR A 192 8.89 -8.40 15.52
N VAL A 193 10.17 -8.52 15.16
CA VAL A 193 11.17 -9.33 15.87
C VAL A 193 12.47 -8.53 15.97
N TYR A 194 13.09 -8.48 17.15
CA TYR A 194 14.39 -7.81 17.29
C TYR A 194 15.52 -8.68 16.73
N ASP A 195 16.33 -8.12 15.81
CA ASP A 195 17.58 -8.72 15.33
C ASP A 195 18.77 -8.03 16.02
N PRO A 196 19.54 -8.74 16.87
CA PRO A 196 20.69 -8.17 17.56
C PRO A 196 21.86 -7.82 16.61
N ARG A 197 21.94 -8.43 15.42
CA ARG A 197 23.01 -8.18 14.44
C ARG A 197 22.86 -6.81 13.78
N THR A 198 21.64 -6.45 13.37
CA THR A 198 21.34 -5.14 12.77
C THR A 198 20.97 -4.08 13.80
N GLN A 199 20.70 -4.49 15.05
CA GLN A 199 20.14 -3.65 16.11
C GLN A 199 18.80 -2.99 15.69
N THR A 200 18.01 -3.69 14.89
CA THR A 200 16.70 -3.23 14.41
C THR A 200 15.61 -4.25 14.68
N TYR A 201 14.37 -3.76 14.71
CA TYR A 201 13.18 -4.60 14.76
C TYR A 201 12.74 -4.92 13.32
N LEU A 202 12.95 -6.16 12.91
CA LEU A 202 12.55 -6.71 11.62
C LEU A 202 11.02 -6.81 11.54
N GLN A 203 10.44 -6.47 10.38
CA GLN A 203 8.98 -6.48 10.14
C GLN A 203 8.59 -7.51 9.06
N PRO A 204 8.59 -8.83 9.37
CA PRO A 204 8.46 -9.90 8.38
C PRO A 204 7.19 -9.81 7.52
N VAL A 205 6.03 -9.51 8.12
CA VAL A 205 4.76 -9.39 7.39
C VAL A 205 4.78 -8.21 6.41
N VAL A 206 5.36 -7.07 6.81
CA VAL A 206 5.47 -5.86 5.98
C VAL A 206 6.43 -6.11 4.82
N SER A 207 7.64 -6.62 5.10
CA SER A 207 8.63 -6.92 4.07
C SER A 207 8.11 -7.95 3.07
N HIS A 208 7.43 -9.00 3.51
CA HIS A 208 6.78 -9.96 2.61
C HIS A 208 5.73 -9.30 1.70
N GLN A 209 4.89 -8.41 2.23
CA GLN A 209 3.92 -7.67 1.40
C GLN A 209 4.62 -6.76 0.40
N ILE A 210 5.72 -6.09 0.78
CA ILE A 210 6.51 -5.25 -0.13
C ILE A 210 7.10 -6.10 -1.26
N LEU A 211 7.77 -7.21 -0.93
CA LEU A 211 8.35 -8.14 -1.91
C LEU A 211 7.32 -8.65 -2.91
N ARG A 212 6.13 -9.05 -2.44
CA ARG A 212 5.04 -9.55 -3.32
C ARG A 212 4.58 -8.48 -4.31
N ARG A 213 4.41 -7.25 -3.85
CA ARG A 213 3.96 -6.13 -4.70
C ARG A 213 5.05 -5.69 -5.67
N PHE A 214 6.31 -5.72 -5.21
CA PHE A 214 7.50 -5.41 -5.99
C PHE A 214 7.71 -6.42 -7.15
N GLN A 215 7.50 -7.71 -6.89
CA GLN A 215 7.53 -8.75 -7.92
C GLN A 215 6.44 -8.53 -8.99
N ILE A 216 5.19 -8.23 -8.56
CA ILE A 216 4.07 -7.99 -9.47
C ILE A 216 4.31 -6.74 -10.33
N ALA A 217 4.82 -5.65 -9.74
CA ALA A 217 5.06 -4.40 -10.46
C ALA A 217 6.20 -4.50 -11.48
N ASN A 218 7.33 -5.12 -11.10
CA ASN A 218 8.59 -5.07 -11.85
C ASN A 218 8.98 -6.42 -12.49
N ALA A 219 8.00 -7.31 -12.75
CA ALA A 219 8.21 -8.71 -13.14
C ALA A 219 9.10 -8.95 -14.38
N LYS A 220 9.27 -7.94 -15.24
CA LYS A 220 10.15 -8.00 -16.43
C LYS A 220 11.61 -7.74 -16.02
N ALA A 221 11.90 -6.54 -15.49
CA ALA A 221 13.25 -6.14 -15.09
C ALA A 221 13.88 -7.08 -14.03
N LEU A 222 13.08 -7.63 -13.10
CA LEU A 222 13.57 -8.54 -12.06
C LEU A 222 14.05 -9.92 -12.55
N LYS A 223 13.79 -10.27 -13.81
CA LYS A 223 14.33 -11.48 -14.46
C LYS A 223 15.67 -11.24 -15.15
N GLU A 224 15.97 -9.99 -15.49
CA GLU A 224 17.19 -9.59 -16.18
C GLU A 224 18.32 -9.25 -15.20
N ILE A 225 17.97 -8.83 -13.99
CA ILE A 225 18.94 -8.51 -12.93
C ILE A 225 19.29 -9.76 -12.12
N THR A 226 20.58 -10.08 -12.09
CA THR A 226 21.18 -11.10 -11.22
C THR A 226 21.77 -10.50 -9.94
N LEU A 227 21.90 -11.34 -8.91
CA LEU A 227 22.50 -11.02 -7.63
C LEU A 227 24.04 -10.97 -7.75
N GLN A 228 24.70 -9.88 -7.34
CA GLN A 228 26.17 -9.77 -7.34
C GLN A 228 26.84 -10.24 -6.03
N ARG A 229 26.10 -10.23 -4.91
CA ARG A 229 26.61 -10.56 -3.57
C ARG A 229 25.73 -11.58 -2.88
N ASP A 230 26.34 -12.56 -2.23
CA ASP A 230 25.61 -13.60 -1.49
C ASP A 230 24.76 -13.00 -0.36
N ILE A 231 23.47 -13.35 -0.31
CA ILE A 231 22.60 -13.01 0.84
C ILE A 231 22.75 -14.11 1.89
N THR A 232 23.41 -13.77 3.00
CA THR A 232 23.64 -14.68 4.13
C THR A 232 22.46 -14.70 5.10
N PHE A 233 22.22 -15.88 5.68
CA PHE A 233 21.16 -16.11 6.66
C PHE A 233 21.71 -16.85 7.88
N ASP A 234 21.18 -16.53 9.06
CA ASP A 234 21.66 -17.04 10.35
C ASP A 234 21.55 -18.58 10.48
N LYS A 235 20.46 -19.17 9.96
CA LYS A 235 20.13 -20.60 10.13
C LYS A 235 19.96 -21.37 8.83
N ARG A 236 20.41 -20.80 7.71
CA ARG A 236 20.19 -21.34 6.36
C ARG A 236 21.38 -21.14 5.45
N LYS A 237 21.45 -21.97 4.41
CA LYS A 237 22.41 -21.78 3.31
C LYS A 237 22.22 -20.37 2.71
N PRO A 238 23.31 -19.64 2.42
CA PRO A 238 23.21 -18.37 1.73
C PRO A 238 22.61 -18.57 0.33
N ILE A 239 21.95 -17.53 -0.18
CA ILE A 239 21.61 -17.46 -1.61
C ILE A 239 22.87 -16.95 -2.33
N ALA A 240 23.37 -17.76 -3.26
CA ALA A 240 24.60 -17.46 -3.99
C ALA A 240 24.40 -16.36 -5.05
N ALA A 241 25.45 -15.59 -5.30
CA ALA A 241 25.54 -14.68 -6.43
C ALA A 241 25.28 -15.41 -7.77
N GLY A 242 24.76 -14.67 -8.75
CA GLY A 242 24.32 -15.18 -10.05
C GLY A 242 22.85 -15.61 -10.11
N THR A 243 22.13 -15.73 -8.99
CA THR A 243 20.68 -15.99 -9.01
C THR A 243 19.88 -14.77 -9.46
N ASN A 244 18.81 -14.98 -10.24
CA ASN A 244 17.90 -13.90 -10.68
C ASN A 244 17.12 -13.32 -9.50
N LEU A 245 16.90 -12.00 -9.48
CA LEU A 245 16.14 -11.34 -8.41
C LEU A 245 14.70 -11.87 -8.27
N SER A 246 14.07 -12.32 -9.36
CA SER A 246 12.77 -13.00 -9.33
C SER A 246 12.75 -14.20 -8.37
N ASP A 247 13.82 -14.99 -8.38
CA ASP A 247 13.89 -16.28 -7.69
C ASP A 247 14.28 -16.08 -6.22
N VAL A 248 15.11 -15.06 -5.96
CA VAL A 248 15.41 -14.55 -4.61
C VAL A 248 14.14 -14.04 -3.92
N ILE A 249 13.28 -13.32 -4.65
CA ILE A 249 11.98 -12.87 -4.13
C ILE A 249 11.08 -14.07 -3.82
N ASP A 250 11.00 -15.07 -4.70
CA ASP A 250 10.20 -16.28 -4.47
C ASP A 250 10.58 -17.03 -3.18
N VAL A 251 11.86 -17.06 -2.81
CA VAL A 251 12.29 -17.59 -1.50
C VAL A 251 11.69 -16.78 -0.35
N GLY A 252 11.71 -15.45 -0.44
CA GLY A 252 11.08 -14.54 0.53
C GLY A 252 9.56 -14.55 0.53
N LEU A 253 8.92 -15.03 -0.55
CA LEU A 253 7.47 -15.26 -0.61
C LEU A 253 7.06 -16.61 -0.02
N ARG A 254 7.89 -17.65 -0.20
CA ARG A 254 7.71 -18.93 0.51
C ARG A 254 7.92 -18.76 2.01
N GLU A 255 8.84 -17.89 2.43
CA GLU A 255 9.25 -17.75 3.82
C GLU A 255 9.27 -16.31 4.34
N GLN A 256 8.13 -15.94 4.95
CA GLN A 256 7.87 -14.62 5.52
C GLN A 256 8.90 -14.14 6.55
N ASN A 257 9.55 -15.05 7.28
CA ASN A 257 10.56 -14.70 8.29
C ASN A 257 11.87 -14.17 7.68
N LEU A 258 12.22 -14.59 6.46
CA LEU A 258 13.42 -14.16 5.76
C LEU A 258 13.21 -12.88 4.93
N SER A 259 11.95 -12.51 4.69
CA SER A 259 11.57 -11.37 3.85
C SER A 259 12.25 -10.05 4.22
N PRO A 260 12.50 -9.69 5.49
CA PRO A 260 13.21 -8.45 5.84
C PRO A 260 14.66 -8.41 5.33
N THR A 261 15.41 -9.51 5.52
CA THR A 261 16.80 -9.65 5.07
C THR A 261 16.89 -9.75 3.54
N ILE A 262 15.92 -10.42 2.92
CA ILE A 262 15.81 -10.50 1.46
C ILE A 262 15.48 -9.11 0.87
N LEU A 263 14.60 -8.34 1.51
CA LEU A 263 14.28 -6.97 1.08
C LEU A 263 15.50 -6.05 1.17
N SER A 264 16.28 -6.09 2.25
CA SER A 264 17.52 -5.31 2.32
C SER A 264 18.55 -5.75 1.28
N GLY A 265 18.75 -7.06 1.07
CA GLY A 265 19.70 -7.57 0.09
C GLY A 265 19.30 -7.26 -1.36
N ILE A 266 18.01 -7.27 -1.69
CA ILE A 266 17.51 -6.83 -3.01
C ILE A 266 17.73 -5.33 -3.20
N LEU A 267 17.47 -4.51 -2.18
CA LEU A 267 17.69 -3.07 -2.27
C LEU A 267 19.19 -2.74 -2.40
N GLU A 268 20.07 -3.44 -1.68
CA GLU A 268 21.53 -3.38 -1.84
C GLU A 268 22.01 -3.83 -3.23
N GLN A 269 21.33 -4.81 -3.84
CA GLN A 269 21.60 -5.20 -5.23
C GLN A 269 21.13 -4.12 -6.21
N LEU A 270 20.02 -3.44 -5.91
CA LEU A 270 19.51 -2.33 -6.72
C LEU A 270 20.35 -1.06 -6.58
N GLU A 271 21.06 -0.88 -5.47
CA GLU A 271 22.08 0.17 -5.30
C GLU A 271 23.20 0.02 -6.34
N SER A 272 23.63 -1.22 -6.62
CA SER A 272 24.81 -1.51 -7.46
C SER A 272 24.54 -1.68 -8.96
N GLN A 273 23.28 -1.79 -9.40
CA GLN A 273 22.96 -2.03 -10.81
C GLN A 273 23.12 -0.79 -11.72
N ASP A 274 23.38 -1.04 -13.00
CA ASP A 274 23.57 -0.01 -14.03
C ASP A 274 22.56 -0.15 -15.21
N LEU A 275 21.59 -1.07 -15.11
CA LEU A 275 20.68 -1.41 -16.22
C LEU A 275 19.40 -0.56 -16.24
N PHE A 276 18.71 -0.46 -15.10
CA PHE A 276 17.41 0.20 -15.00
C PHE A 276 17.42 1.27 -13.91
N PRO A 277 16.91 2.49 -14.18
CA PRO A 277 16.76 3.51 -13.14
C PRO A 277 15.69 3.09 -12.11
N VAL A 278 15.96 3.38 -10.83
CA VAL A 278 15.11 2.98 -9.70
C VAL A 278 14.37 4.18 -9.13
N LEU A 279 13.05 4.08 -9.01
CA LEU A 279 12.22 5.07 -8.32
C LEU A 279 11.75 4.53 -6.97
N LEU A 280 12.17 5.16 -5.88
CA LEU A 280 11.61 4.92 -4.54
C LEU A 280 10.61 6.03 -4.19
N ALA A 281 9.32 5.69 -4.22
CA ALA A 281 8.22 6.63 -4.00
C ALA A 281 7.46 6.32 -2.70
N VAL A 282 7.31 7.32 -1.81
CA VAL A 282 6.71 7.13 -0.47
C VAL A 282 5.62 8.17 -0.20
N ASP A 283 4.36 7.72 -0.07
CA ASP A 283 3.23 8.56 0.34
C ASP A 283 2.95 8.45 1.85
N GLY A 284 2.59 9.58 2.46
CA GLY A 284 2.56 9.79 3.90
C GLY A 284 3.96 9.87 4.53
N PHE A 285 4.97 10.35 3.78
CA PHE A 285 6.39 10.35 4.14
C PHE A 285 6.68 10.89 5.57
N GLN A 286 5.93 11.89 6.04
CA GLN A 286 6.13 12.47 7.37
C GLN A 286 5.88 11.48 8.52
N SER A 287 5.08 10.44 8.29
CA SER A 287 4.84 9.38 9.29
C SER A 287 6.08 8.53 9.60
N LEU A 288 7.13 8.59 8.76
CA LEU A 288 8.43 7.98 9.06
C LEU A 288 9.25 8.75 10.11
N TYR A 289 8.92 10.01 10.39
CA TYR A 289 9.67 10.88 11.31
C TYR A 289 8.93 11.03 12.64
N CYS A 290 8.66 9.90 13.31
CA CYS A 290 7.94 9.92 14.58
C CYS A 290 8.32 8.74 15.50
N ARG A 291 7.84 8.84 16.75
CA ARG A 291 7.89 7.71 17.69
C ARG A 291 6.79 6.73 17.31
N SER A 292 7.17 5.51 16.94
CA SER A 292 6.21 4.50 16.47
C SER A 292 5.26 4.01 17.57
N SER A 293 4.18 3.36 17.17
CA SER A 293 3.26 2.69 18.11
C SER A 293 3.86 1.40 18.70
N TYR A 294 4.88 0.83 18.06
CA TYR A 294 5.58 -0.38 18.50
C TYR A 294 6.27 -0.17 19.85
N ARG A 295 6.36 -1.23 20.66
CA ARG A 295 6.93 -1.19 22.02
C ARG A 295 8.14 -2.10 22.16
N ASN A 296 9.14 -1.67 22.92
CA ASN A 296 10.23 -2.56 23.32
C ASN A 296 9.83 -3.41 24.55
N GLN A 297 10.73 -4.27 25.01
CA GLN A 297 10.53 -5.11 26.20
C GLN A 297 10.24 -4.30 27.48
N HIS A 298 10.73 -3.05 27.56
CA HIS A 298 10.46 -2.10 28.65
C HIS A 298 9.19 -1.26 28.43
N PHE A 299 8.32 -1.67 27.50
CA PHE A 299 7.07 -1.00 27.13
C PHE A 299 7.23 0.45 26.61
N GLN A 300 8.44 0.87 26.24
CA GLN A 300 8.70 2.19 25.66
C GLN A 300 8.41 2.20 24.16
N ARG A 301 7.94 3.33 23.62
CA ARG A 301 7.72 3.50 22.17
C ARG A 301 9.05 3.52 21.41
N ILE A 302 9.19 2.60 20.47
CA ILE A 302 10.35 2.44 19.59
C ILE A 302 10.38 3.60 18.58
N GLN A 303 11.55 4.17 18.29
CA GLN A 303 11.70 5.17 17.22
C GLN A 303 11.53 4.52 15.85
N SER A 304 10.95 5.22 14.89
CA SER A 304 10.79 4.69 13.52
C SER A 304 12.10 4.19 12.92
N PHE A 305 13.21 4.91 13.08
CA PHE A 305 14.54 4.50 12.58
C PHE A 305 15.14 3.24 13.25
N HIS A 306 14.54 2.71 14.31
CA HIS A 306 14.90 1.38 14.85
C HIS A 306 14.08 0.23 14.21
N LEU A 307 13.04 0.53 13.43
CA LEU A 307 12.27 -0.45 12.67
C LEU A 307 12.94 -0.68 11.30
N SER A 308 13.05 -1.93 10.84
CA SER A 308 13.86 -2.27 9.68
C SER A 308 13.43 -1.57 8.38
N VAL A 309 12.13 -1.54 8.08
CA VAL A 309 11.63 -0.96 6.82
C VAL A 309 11.63 0.58 6.85
N PRO A 310 11.09 1.27 7.88
CA PRO A 310 11.24 2.71 8.00
C PRO A 310 12.69 3.20 7.98
N ARG A 311 13.62 2.47 8.62
CA ARG A 311 15.05 2.80 8.59
C ARG A 311 15.61 2.79 7.17
N LEU A 312 15.36 1.74 6.39
CA LEU A 312 15.80 1.67 4.99
C LEU A 312 15.28 2.87 4.18
N LEU A 313 14.00 3.23 4.33
CA LEU A 313 13.42 4.38 3.63
C LEU A 313 14.03 5.72 4.04
N LEU A 314 14.37 5.90 5.33
CA LEU A 314 15.07 7.08 5.82
C LEU A 314 16.54 7.13 5.36
N GLU A 315 17.21 5.98 5.25
CA GLU A 315 18.58 5.87 4.71
C GLU A 315 18.65 6.27 3.23
N TYR A 316 17.65 5.92 2.40
CA TYR A 316 17.53 6.45 1.02
C TYR A 316 17.13 7.93 0.97
N ALA A 317 16.20 8.37 1.82
CA ALA A 317 15.79 9.77 1.87
C ALA A 317 16.93 10.73 2.26
N SER A 318 17.85 10.28 3.12
CA SER A 318 19.03 11.02 3.55
C SER A 318 20.27 10.84 2.65
N GLY A 319 20.19 9.96 1.64
CA GLY A 319 21.34 9.65 0.78
C GLY A 319 22.45 8.85 1.47
N LYS A 320 22.25 8.34 2.69
CA LYS A 320 23.15 7.37 3.34
C LYS A 320 23.27 6.07 2.54
N ARG A 321 22.17 5.68 1.89
CA ARG A 321 22.12 4.72 0.79
C ARG A 321 21.66 5.45 -0.46
N SER A 322 22.22 5.12 -1.61
CA SER A 322 21.83 5.70 -2.89
C SER A 322 21.88 4.66 -4.01
N PHE A 323 20.94 4.75 -4.94
CA PHE A 323 20.99 4.02 -6.20
C PHE A 323 21.94 4.74 -7.15
N LYS A 324 22.79 4.01 -7.88
CA LYS A 324 23.63 4.62 -8.93
C LYS A 324 22.80 5.34 -10.01
N LEU A 325 21.64 4.77 -10.35
CA LEU A 325 20.69 5.30 -11.32
C LEU A 325 19.31 5.33 -10.65
N GLY A 326 18.78 6.50 -10.35
CA GLY A 326 17.45 6.57 -9.76
C GLY A 326 17.13 7.85 -9.02
N ALA A 327 15.99 7.83 -8.32
CA ALA A 327 15.47 8.97 -7.57
C ALA A 327 14.63 8.54 -6.36
N PHE A 328 14.56 9.44 -5.37
CA PHE A 328 13.69 9.31 -4.22
C PHE A 328 12.60 10.39 -4.29
N VAL A 329 11.32 10.02 -4.09
CA VAL A 329 10.21 10.97 -4.07
C VAL A 329 9.29 10.73 -2.86
N GLY A 330 9.29 11.66 -1.91
CA GLY A 330 8.41 11.65 -0.74
C GLY A 330 7.20 12.57 -0.89
N ALA A 331 5.99 12.10 -0.57
CA ALA A 331 4.80 12.94 -0.41
C ALA A 331 4.35 12.97 1.06
N PRO A 332 4.48 14.11 1.77
CA PRO A 332 3.95 14.30 3.12
C PRO A 332 2.46 14.68 3.06
N THR A 333 1.63 13.98 3.85
CA THR A 333 0.19 14.22 3.92
C THR A 333 -0.19 14.96 5.19
N MET A 334 -1.00 16.02 5.07
CA MET A 334 -1.48 16.82 6.22
C MET A 334 -2.91 16.44 6.65
N ASN A 335 -3.40 15.30 6.17
CA ASN A 335 -4.75 14.80 6.49
C ASN A 335 -4.81 14.01 7.80
N ASP A 336 -3.68 13.44 8.25
CA ASP A 336 -3.62 12.60 9.45
C ASP A 336 -3.03 13.38 10.62
N THR A 337 -3.84 13.66 11.63
CA THR A 337 -3.45 14.40 12.84
C THR A 337 -2.59 13.58 13.79
N GLN A 338 -2.50 12.26 13.63
CA GLN A 338 -1.59 11.41 14.41
C GLN A 338 -0.13 11.59 13.98
N PHE A 339 0.09 12.00 12.72
CA PHE A 339 1.40 12.16 12.10
C PHE A 339 1.53 13.58 11.50
N PRO A 340 1.59 14.63 12.34
CA PRO A 340 1.85 15.99 11.86
C PRO A 340 3.21 16.09 11.17
N LEU A 341 3.42 17.14 10.38
CA LEU A 341 4.75 17.42 9.82
C LEU A 341 5.71 17.75 10.99
N PRO A 342 6.80 16.98 11.17
CA PRO A 342 7.75 17.18 12.26
C PRO A 342 8.59 18.44 12.02
N ASP A 343 9.09 19.04 13.09
CA ASP A 343 9.84 20.29 13.02
C ASP A 343 11.19 20.12 12.28
N GLU A 344 11.76 18.91 12.28
CA GLU A 344 12.94 18.52 11.49
C GLU A 344 12.68 18.66 9.97
N LEU A 345 11.60 18.06 9.45
CA LEU A 345 11.22 18.22 8.03
C LEU A 345 10.79 19.65 7.71
N ARG A 346 10.14 20.36 8.64
CA ARG A 346 9.77 21.78 8.45
C ARG A 346 11.02 22.64 8.26
N LYS A 347 12.10 22.34 8.98
CA LYS A 347 13.39 23.04 8.88
C LYS A 347 14.07 22.86 7.52
N THR A 348 14.14 21.63 6.99
CA THR A 348 14.88 21.36 5.75
C THR A 348 14.09 21.73 4.50
N ILE A 349 12.78 21.45 4.50
CA ILE A 349 11.92 21.64 3.31
C ILE A 349 11.41 23.10 3.20
N GLN A 350 11.48 23.90 4.28
CA GLN A 350 11.11 25.32 4.32
C GLN A 350 9.65 25.64 3.88
N VAL A 351 8.74 24.67 4.04
CA VAL A 351 7.37 24.73 3.47
C VAL A 351 6.46 25.80 4.11
N GLU A 352 6.71 26.15 5.37
CA GLU A 352 5.80 26.99 6.14
C GLU A 352 6.48 28.28 6.60
N SER A 353 5.83 29.42 6.37
CA SER A 353 6.23 30.73 6.88
C SER A 353 6.13 30.86 8.41
N ARG A 354 5.70 29.81 9.11
CA ARG A 354 5.59 29.78 10.58
C ARG A 354 6.95 29.43 11.18
N PRO A 355 7.57 30.31 11.98
CA PRO A 355 8.86 30.01 12.60
C PRO A 355 8.79 28.76 13.47
N LEU A 356 9.92 28.03 13.53
CA LEU A 356 10.07 26.90 14.45
C LEU A 356 9.97 27.41 15.90
N LYS A 357 9.39 26.59 16.79
CA LYS A 357 9.28 26.95 18.20
C LYS A 357 10.66 26.88 18.83
N ALA A 358 11.13 27.97 19.46
CA ALA A 358 12.47 28.01 20.07
C ALA A 358 12.74 26.87 21.09
N TYR A 359 11.70 26.31 21.70
CA TYR A 359 11.77 25.25 22.70
C TYR A 359 11.30 23.87 22.20
N SER A 360 11.07 23.66 20.89
CA SER A 360 10.78 22.32 20.36
C SER A 360 12.04 21.45 20.44
N LYS A 361 11.97 20.31 21.16
CA LYS A 361 13.07 19.34 21.18
C LYS A 361 13.18 18.64 19.82
N LEU A 362 14.14 19.06 19.02
CA LEU A 362 14.55 18.36 17.80
C LEU A 362 15.30 17.07 18.16
N VAL A 363 15.07 16.01 17.38
CA VAL A 363 15.77 14.73 17.47
C VAL A 363 16.91 14.76 16.44
N PRO A 364 18.19 14.70 16.85
CA PRO A 364 19.32 14.88 15.94
C PRO A 364 19.38 13.83 14.83
N GLU A 365 18.96 12.59 15.12
CA GLU A 365 18.87 11.52 14.14
C GLU A 365 17.83 11.84 13.04
N PHE A 366 16.68 12.42 13.39
CA PHE A 366 15.69 12.84 12.39
C PHE A 366 16.15 14.05 11.58
N LEU A 367 16.95 14.94 12.17
CA LEU A 367 17.57 16.04 11.44
C LEU A 367 18.57 15.50 10.39
N GLU A 368 19.43 14.56 10.77
CA GLU A 368 20.35 13.87 9.86
C GLU A 368 19.58 13.12 8.75
N TYR A 369 18.49 12.42 9.09
CA TYR A 369 17.65 11.76 8.08
C TYR A 369 16.83 12.72 7.19
N SER A 370 16.76 14.01 7.53
CA SER A 370 16.05 15.03 6.74
C SER A 370 16.97 15.84 5.82
N ASP A 371 18.28 15.63 5.89
CA ASP A 371 19.28 16.42 5.19
C ASP A 371 19.35 16.09 3.69
N GLY A 372 19.65 17.10 2.87
CA GLY A 372 19.73 17.02 1.41
C GLY A 372 18.41 16.77 0.66
N LEU A 373 17.25 16.87 1.33
CA LEU A 373 15.93 16.79 0.69
C LEU A 373 15.59 18.07 -0.09
N GLN A 374 15.29 17.95 -1.38
CA GLN A 374 14.90 19.06 -2.26
C GLN A 374 13.37 19.23 -2.27
N SER A 375 12.89 20.44 -1.96
CA SER A 375 11.46 20.76 -1.99
C SER A 375 10.94 20.96 -3.42
N VAL A 376 9.86 20.27 -3.77
CA VAL A 376 9.11 20.51 -5.02
C VAL A 376 7.72 21.04 -4.65
N PRO A 377 7.48 22.36 -4.73
CA PRO A 377 6.19 22.94 -4.40
C PRO A 377 5.13 22.58 -5.43
N ILE A 378 4.03 21.99 -4.97
CA ILE A 378 2.85 21.72 -5.79
C ILE A 378 1.91 22.92 -5.67
N PRO A 379 1.42 23.51 -6.79
CA PRO A 379 0.49 24.62 -6.76
C PRO A 379 -0.76 24.28 -5.96
N GLU A 380 -1.06 25.09 -4.95
CA GLU A 380 -2.20 24.89 -4.04
C GLU A 380 -3.54 24.98 -4.76
N LYS A 381 -3.58 25.80 -5.81
CA LYS A 381 -4.72 26.03 -6.69
C LYS A 381 -4.56 25.21 -7.96
N LEU A 382 -5.66 24.64 -8.44
CA LEU A 382 -5.79 24.17 -9.82
C LEU A 382 -5.73 25.37 -10.76
N THR A 383 -5.22 25.18 -11.98
CA THR A 383 -5.45 26.14 -13.06
C THR A 383 -6.91 26.05 -13.54
N VAL A 384 -7.42 27.08 -14.21
CA VAL A 384 -8.81 27.07 -14.70
C VAL A 384 -9.06 25.93 -15.69
N THR A 385 -8.06 25.58 -16.51
CA THR A 385 -8.11 24.43 -17.43
C THR A 385 -8.10 23.09 -16.69
N GLU A 386 -7.24 22.91 -15.68
CA GLU A 386 -7.25 21.72 -14.80
C GLU A 386 -8.60 21.56 -14.08
N ALA A 387 -9.16 22.66 -13.58
CA ALA A 387 -10.43 22.67 -12.87
C ALA A 387 -11.62 22.39 -13.80
N ALA A 388 -11.64 22.95 -15.01
CA ALA A 388 -12.68 22.68 -16.01
C ALA A 388 -12.67 21.21 -16.44
N ALA A 389 -11.49 20.64 -16.71
CA ALA A 389 -11.36 19.21 -17.02
C ALA A 389 -11.82 18.32 -15.86
N MET A 390 -11.52 18.70 -14.61
CA MET A 390 -12.03 18.01 -13.42
C MET A 390 -13.57 18.09 -13.36
N PHE A 391 -14.14 19.28 -13.53
CA PHE A 391 -15.58 19.52 -13.52
C PHE A 391 -16.31 18.69 -14.60
N GLU A 392 -15.76 18.63 -15.82
CA GLU A 392 -16.29 17.81 -16.90
C GLU A 392 -16.32 16.31 -16.58
N ILE A 393 -15.29 15.76 -15.90
CA ILE A 393 -15.27 14.35 -15.49
C ILE A 393 -16.45 14.10 -14.54
N TRP A 394 -16.50 14.80 -13.41
CA TRP A 394 -17.49 14.56 -12.36
C TRP A 394 -18.92 14.90 -12.84
N GLY A 395 -19.07 15.86 -13.77
CA GLY A 395 -20.34 16.13 -14.44
C GLY A 395 -20.79 14.99 -15.37
N LYS A 396 -19.89 14.43 -16.19
CA LYS A 396 -20.19 13.29 -17.08
C LYS A 396 -20.43 11.99 -16.31
N ASP A 397 -19.81 11.85 -15.14
CA ASP A 397 -19.98 10.71 -14.24
C ASP A 397 -21.29 10.78 -13.42
N GLY A 398 -22.02 11.90 -13.47
CA GLY A 398 -23.31 12.08 -12.81
C GLY A 398 -23.23 12.54 -11.35
N ALA A 399 -22.07 13.05 -10.91
CA ALA A 399 -21.84 13.47 -9.53
C ALA A 399 -22.39 14.89 -9.20
N LEU A 400 -22.93 15.60 -10.21
CA LEU A 400 -23.56 16.90 -10.06
C LEU A 400 -25.08 16.76 -9.94
N HIS A 401 -25.68 17.33 -8.90
CA HIS A 401 -27.15 17.44 -8.81
C HIS A 401 -27.72 18.45 -9.82
N SER A 402 -27.08 19.61 -9.93
CA SER A 402 -27.46 20.68 -10.86
C SER A 402 -26.87 20.46 -12.25
N ARG A 403 -27.49 21.07 -13.27
CA ARG A 403 -26.92 21.09 -14.64
C ARG A 403 -25.52 21.70 -14.63
N ALA A 404 -24.63 21.12 -15.45
CA ALA A 404 -23.26 21.61 -15.62
C ALA A 404 -23.26 22.95 -16.38
N ASN A 405 -23.26 24.05 -15.62
CA ASN A 405 -23.25 25.42 -16.11
C ASN A 405 -21.96 26.13 -15.69
N ASP A 406 -21.49 27.08 -16.50
CA ASP A 406 -20.28 27.87 -16.22
C ASP A 406 -20.39 28.68 -14.91
N GLU A 407 -21.57 29.20 -14.60
CA GLU A 407 -21.84 29.89 -13.32
C GLU A 407 -21.62 28.97 -12.10
N LEU A 408 -22.04 27.71 -12.21
CA LEU A 408 -21.86 26.72 -11.14
C LEU A 408 -20.38 26.32 -11.03
N PHE A 409 -19.70 26.14 -12.16
CA PHE A 409 -18.26 25.89 -12.19
C PHE A 409 -17.48 27.02 -11.51
N LEU A 410 -17.71 28.28 -11.89
CA LEU A 410 -17.05 29.45 -11.31
C LEU A 410 -17.38 29.63 -9.83
N SER A 411 -18.64 29.43 -9.45
CA SER A 411 -19.08 29.42 -8.05
C SER A 411 -18.31 28.38 -7.22
N LYS A 412 -18.31 27.11 -7.63
CA LYS A 412 -17.61 26.03 -6.89
C LYS A 412 -16.10 26.17 -6.91
N TYR A 413 -15.51 26.69 -7.98
CA TYR A 413 -14.08 26.96 -8.06
C TYR A 413 -13.67 28.10 -7.10
N SER A 414 -14.50 29.14 -6.98
CA SER A 414 -14.33 30.25 -6.03
C SER A 414 -14.51 29.80 -4.58
N GLU A 415 -15.59 29.07 -4.26
CA GLU A 415 -15.83 28.46 -2.94
C GLU A 415 -14.64 27.61 -2.48
N ALA A 416 -14.08 26.79 -3.37
CA ALA A 416 -12.91 25.96 -3.09
C ALA A 416 -11.59 26.74 -3.06
N SER A 417 -11.58 28.01 -3.46
CA SER A 417 -10.38 28.83 -3.70
C SER A 417 -9.35 28.15 -4.63
N GLY A 418 -9.84 27.30 -5.55
CA GLY A 418 -9.03 26.45 -6.43
C GLY A 418 -8.42 25.20 -5.80
N ASN A 419 -8.63 24.90 -4.51
CA ASN A 419 -8.08 23.70 -3.87
C ASN A 419 -8.77 22.42 -4.38
N ALA A 420 -8.00 21.52 -5.01
CA ALA A 420 -8.52 20.33 -5.69
C ALA A 420 -9.43 19.44 -4.82
N ARG A 421 -9.06 19.17 -3.56
CA ARG A 421 -9.88 18.34 -2.66
C ARG A 421 -11.18 19.05 -2.28
N ASN A 422 -11.11 20.34 -1.95
CA ASN A 422 -12.30 21.09 -1.54
C ASN A 422 -13.25 21.29 -2.73
N PHE A 423 -12.72 21.47 -3.94
CA PHE A 423 -13.52 21.55 -5.16
C PHE A 423 -14.36 20.29 -5.36
N VAL A 424 -13.74 19.11 -5.35
CA VAL A 424 -14.45 17.83 -5.55
C VAL A 424 -15.33 17.46 -4.36
N HIS A 425 -14.78 17.37 -3.14
CA HIS A 425 -15.50 16.85 -1.96
C HIS A 425 -16.42 17.88 -1.30
N GLY A 426 -16.00 19.15 -1.27
CA GLY A 426 -16.76 20.25 -0.65
C GLY A 426 -17.65 21.02 -1.62
N GLY A 427 -17.41 20.93 -2.94
CA GLY A 427 -18.19 21.61 -3.97
C GLY A 427 -19.08 20.66 -4.76
N LEU A 428 -18.48 19.72 -5.51
CA LEU A 428 -19.21 18.85 -6.45
C LEU A 428 -20.02 17.78 -5.69
N LEU A 429 -19.34 16.92 -4.92
CA LEU A 429 -19.96 15.82 -4.17
C LEU A 429 -20.81 16.30 -2.98
N ALA A 430 -20.52 17.47 -2.42
CA ALA A 430 -21.34 18.07 -1.36
C ALA A 430 -22.75 18.43 -1.85
N SER A 431 -22.97 18.59 -3.17
CA SER A 431 -24.30 18.81 -3.74
C SER A 431 -25.21 17.57 -3.76
N LEU A 432 -24.73 16.42 -3.27
CA LEU A 432 -25.46 15.15 -3.17
C LEU A 432 -26.13 14.92 -1.80
N VAL A 433 -25.99 15.85 -0.84
CA VAL A 433 -26.53 15.78 0.53
C VAL A 433 -27.42 16.98 0.81
#